data_AF-A0A8J4QF04-F1
#
_entry.id   AF-A0A8J4QF04-F1
#
_cell.length_a   1.000
_cell.length_b   1.000
_cell.length_c   1.000
_cell.angle_alpha   90.00
_cell.angle_beta   90.00
_cell.angle_gamma   90.00
#
_symmetry.space_group_name_H-M   'P 1'
#
loop_
_entity.id
_entity.type
_entity.pdbx_description
1 polymer ?
#
loop_
_entity_poly.entity_id
_entity_poly.type
_entity_poly.pdbx_seq_one_letter_code
_entity_poly.pdbx_strand_id
1 'polypeptide(L)'
;MQPDFTFTSLYHLSFNFQENTKHHGVFKDATAVRLRSHFNKYLVAEDDEEKVRQRSNGASNRAFWTIEFVEENSNLIRLKSCHGKYLKASDEPFLLGMTGNKVLQAMPVSENDSSIEWEPRKDGVYLKLRTKSGNYLRGNGGTPPWRNTVTHDLPSRTATQEWILWEVDMDITRDRSFLSSFSINSSVAEDSEGSECSETSMLSVISIDVEIASERKDEEGSGNSKKSDEDEIIKLGGQVTEYQRREKKFWLWLLLCWVICGLLIFLFLSSVMSGSTTE
;
A
#
# COMPACT_ATOMS: atom_id res chain seq x y z
N MET A 1 -42.16 -29.71 -5.92
CA MET A 1 -42.11 -28.32 -6.41
C MET A 1 -40.63 -27.93 -6.42
N GLN A 2 -39.99 -28.02 -7.60
CA GLN A 2 -38.64 -27.48 -7.78
C GLN A 2 -38.77 -26.00 -8.12
N PRO A 3 -37.89 -25.12 -7.63
CA PRO A 3 -37.92 -23.73 -8.03
C PRO A 3 -37.44 -23.61 -9.48
N ASP A 4 -38.28 -23.06 -10.35
CA ASP A 4 -37.92 -22.71 -11.72
C ASP A 4 -36.90 -21.56 -11.69
N PHE A 5 -35.63 -21.91 -11.90
CA PHE A 5 -34.57 -20.94 -12.16
C PHE A 5 -34.78 -20.37 -13.56
N THR A 6 -35.42 -19.20 -13.63
CA THR A 6 -35.61 -18.49 -14.89
C THR A 6 -34.27 -18.07 -15.46
N PHE A 7 -34.17 -18.07 -16.80
CA PHE A 7 -32.99 -17.65 -17.56
C PHE A 7 -32.40 -16.33 -17.01
N THR A 8 -33.25 -15.33 -16.73
CA THR A 8 -32.89 -14.04 -16.14
C THR A 8 -32.16 -14.15 -14.79
N SER A 9 -32.54 -15.10 -13.93
CA SER A 9 -31.87 -15.35 -12.64
C SER A 9 -30.47 -15.91 -12.82
N LEU A 10 -30.28 -16.79 -13.80
CA LEU A 10 -28.97 -17.35 -14.13
C LEU A 10 -28.02 -16.30 -14.74
N TYR A 11 -28.51 -15.37 -15.58
CA TYR A 11 -27.68 -14.26 -16.06
C TYR A 11 -27.29 -13.31 -14.92
N HIS A 12 -28.23 -12.99 -14.03
CA HIS A 12 -27.94 -12.09 -12.91
C HIS A 12 -26.92 -12.71 -11.93
N LEU A 13 -27.04 -14.01 -11.65
CA LEU A 13 -26.07 -14.75 -10.85
C LEU A 13 -24.72 -14.88 -11.54
N SER A 14 -24.69 -15.14 -12.84
CA SER A 14 -23.44 -15.25 -13.62
C SER A 14 -22.73 -13.91 -13.78
N PHE A 15 -23.50 -12.83 -13.94
CA PHE A 15 -23.01 -11.45 -14.00
C PHE A 15 -22.43 -11.03 -12.65
N ASN A 16 -23.16 -11.25 -11.55
CA ASN A 16 -22.66 -11.01 -10.20
C ASN A 16 -21.42 -11.87 -9.87
N PHE A 17 -21.38 -13.13 -10.32
CA PHE A 17 -20.21 -14.00 -10.14
C PHE A 17 -19.00 -13.48 -10.92
N GLN A 18 -19.16 -13.09 -12.18
CA GLN A 18 -18.09 -12.50 -13.00
C GLN A 18 -17.59 -11.17 -12.44
N GLU A 19 -18.48 -10.28 -11.98
CA GLU A 19 -18.09 -9.02 -11.34
C GLU A 19 -17.34 -9.23 -10.02
N ASN A 20 -17.78 -10.18 -9.18
CA ASN A 20 -17.07 -10.51 -7.95
C ASN A 20 -15.68 -11.09 -8.22
N THR A 21 -15.51 -11.88 -9.29
CA THR A 21 -14.23 -12.54 -9.60
C THR A 21 -13.08 -11.59 -9.95
N LYS A 22 -13.36 -10.37 -10.45
CA LYS A 22 -12.32 -9.40 -10.79
C LYS A 22 -11.56 -8.90 -9.56
N HIS A 23 -12.29 -8.57 -8.50
CA HIS A 23 -11.73 -8.15 -7.22
C HIS A 23 -11.09 -9.31 -6.47
N HIS A 24 -11.79 -10.44 -6.44
CA HIS A 24 -11.33 -11.70 -5.81
C HIS A 24 -9.99 -12.18 -6.36
N GLY A 25 -9.70 -11.89 -7.64
CA GLY A 25 -8.43 -12.21 -8.28
C GLY A 25 -7.26 -11.28 -7.91
N VAL A 26 -7.54 -10.05 -7.47
CA VAL A 26 -6.54 -9.05 -7.02
C VAL A 26 -6.31 -9.17 -5.51
N PHE A 27 -7.40 -9.23 -4.75
CA PHE A 27 -7.41 -9.38 -3.30
C PHE A 27 -8.05 -10.72 -3.00
N LYS A 28 -7.22 -11.71 -2.62
CA LYS A 28 -7.63 -13.10 -2.37
C LYS A 28 -8.51 -13.22 -1.12
N ASP A 29 -9.75 -12.75 -1.19
CA ASP A 29 -10.70 -12.68 -0.06
C ASP A 29 -10.19 -11.88 1.14
N ALA A 30 -9.25 -10.97 0.89
CA ALA A 30 -8.66 -10.14 1.91
C ALA A 30 -9.64 -9.04 2.33
N THR A 31 -9.92 -8.95 3.63
CA THR A 31 -10.69 -7.83 4.21
C THR A 31 -9.84 -6.59 4.42
N ALA A 32 -8.52 -6.78 4.60
CA ALA A 32 -7.55 -5.70 4.74
C ALA A 32 -6.22 -6.10 4.12
N VAL A 33 -5.45 -5.10 3.70
CA VAL A 33 -4.17 -5.28 3.03
C VAL A 33 -3.13 -4.29 3.53
N ARG A 34 -1.87 -4.65 3.35
CA ARG A 34 -0.76 -3.70 3.37
C ARG A 34 -0.24 -3.52 1.95
N LEU A 35 0.06 -2.27 1.61
CA LEU A 35 0.56 -1.94 0.27
C LEU A 35 2.03 -1.56 0.38
N ARG A 36 2.90 -2.38 -0.20
CA ARG A 36 4.35 -2.17 -0.21
C ARG A 36 4.78 -1.53 -1.53
N SER A 37 5.41 -0.36 -1.47
CA SER A 37 5.93 0.32 -2.65
C SER A 37 7.21 -0.34 -3.17
N HIS A 38 7.60 0.04 -4.39
CA HIS A 38 8.89 -0.31 -4.99
C HIS A 38 10.13 0.01 -4.11
N PHE A 39 10.00 0.92 -3.15
CA PHE A 39 11.07 1.29 -2.22
C PHE A 39 11.08 0.42 -0.95
N ASN A 40 10.41 -0.73 -0.96
CA ASN A 40 10.26 -1.63 0.20
C ASN A 40 9.71 -0.92 1.44
N LYS A 41 8.77 0.01 1.22
CA LYS A 41 8.09 0.77 2.28
C LYS A 41 6.59 0.62 2.15
N TYR A 42 5.90 0.62 3.26
CA TYR A 42 4.46 0.48 3.33
C TYR A 42 3.75 1.83 3.24
N LEU A 43 2.59 1.83 2.62
CA LEU A 43 1.63 2.92 2.67
C LEU A 43 1.07 3.05 4.09
N VAL A 44 1.33 4.18 4.74
CA VAL A 44 1.01 4.40 6.15
C VAL A 44 0.15 5.64 6.33
N ALA A 45 -0.96 5.49 7.04
CA ALA A 45 -1.75 6.60 7.57
C ALA A 45 -1.01 7.24 8.76
N GLU A 46 -0.83 8.56 8.76
CA GLU A 46 -0.15 9.25 9.87
C GLU A 46 -1.11 9.58 11.02
N ASP A 47 -0.55 9.73 12.23
CA ASP A 47 -1.32 10.02 13.45
C ASP A 47 -1.94 11.42 13.45
N ASP A 48 -1.51 12.30 12.54
CA ASP A 48 -2.19 13.58 12.29
C ASP A 48 -3.53 13.40 11.59
N GLU A 49 -3.88 12.16 11.24
CA GLU A 49 -5.12 11.76 10.59
C GLU A 49 -5.45 12.54 9.30
N GLU A 50 -4.41 13.05 8.64
CA GLU A 50 -4.51 13.82 7.40
C GLU A 50 -3.51 13.29 6.38
N LYS A 51 -2.25 13.11 6.80
CA LYS A 51 -1.17 12.73 5.90
C LYS A 51 -1.12 11.23 5.67
N VAL A 52 -0.70 10.89 4.46
CA VAL A 52 -0.37 9.52 4.05
C VAL A 52 1.08 9.50 3.56
N ARG A 53 1.89 8.58 4.08
CA ARG A 53 3.33 8.52 3.82
C ARG A 53 3.80 7.09 3.59
N GLN A 54 5.09 6.98 3.27
CA GLN A 54 5.80 5.71 3.24
C GLN A 54 6.64 5.52 4.51
N ARG A 55 6.63 4.30 5.06
CA ARG A 55 7.48 3.89 6.20
C ARG A 55 8.00 2.46 6.01
N SER A 56 9.15 2.15 6.59
CA SER A 56 9.70 0.78 6.56
C SER A 56 8.96 -0.18 7.49
N ASN A 57 8.33 0.33 8.56
CA ASN A 57 7.59 -0.50 9.52
C ASN A 57 6.21 -0.87 8.96
N GLY A 58 6.10 -2.09 8.41
CA GLY A 58 4.83 -2.66 7.93
C GLY A 58 4.01 -3.37 9.00
N ALA A 59 4.53 -3.56 10.21
CA ALA A 59 3.82 -4.23 11.30
C ALA A 59 2.92 -3.27 12.10
N SER A 60 3.03 -1.97 11.88
CA SER A 60 2.14 -0.99 12.52
C SER A 60 0.72 -1.12 11.96
N ASN A 61 -0.28 -1.02 12.84
CA ASN A 61 -1.71 -0.90 12.50
C ASN A 61 -1.97 0.18 11.43
N ARG A 62 -1.16 1.23 11.40
CA ARG A 62 -1.23 2.33 10.43
C ARG A 62 -0.88 1.95 8.99
N ALA A 63 -0.24 0.79 8.79
CA ALA A 63 0.07 0.25 7.47
C ALA A 63 -1.09 -0.56 6.87
N PHE A 64 -2.10 -0.90 7.67
CA PHE A 64 -3.25 -1.68 7.22
C PHE A 64 -4.34 -0.78 6.67
N TRP A 65 -4.88 -1.21 5.54
CA TRP A 65 -5.98 -0.57 4.85
C TRP A 65 -7.09 -1.60 4.66
N THR A 66 -8.24 -1.35 5.28
CA THR A 66 -9.43 -2.17 5.11
C THR A 66 -10.00 -1.90 3.72
N ILE A 67 -10.37 -2.96 3.01
CA ILE A 67 -10.96 -2.88 1.68
C ILE A 67 -12.47 -2.83 1.84
N GLU A 68 -13.08 -1.77 1.33
CA GLU A 68 -14.52 -1.66 1.15
C GLU A 68 -14.84 -1.63 -0.35
N PHE A 69 -15.71 -2.52 -0.81
CA PHE A 69 -16.14 -2.57 -2.20
C PHE A 69 -17.24 -1.54 -2.46
N VAL A 70 -17.20 -0.88 -3.61
CA VAL A 70 -18.25 0.08 -4.01
C VAL A 70 -19.42 -0.69 -4.61
N GLU A 71 -20.60 -0.61 -3.98
CA GLU A 71 -21.78 -1.38 -4.40
C GLU A 71 -22.25 -1.04 -5.81
N GLU A 72 -22.15 0.24 -6.21
CA GLU A 72 -22.56 0.70 -7.53
C GLU A 72 -21.54 0.36 -8.63
N ASN A 73 -20.29 0.04 -8.26
CA ASN A 73 -19.24 -0.27 -9.21
C ASN A 73 -18.23 -1.28 -8.66
N SER A 74 -18.43 -2.52 -9.05
CA SER A 74 -17.58 -3.67 -8.77
C SER A 74 -16.19 -3.64 -9.43
N ASN A 75 -15.73 -2.51 -9.97
CA ASN A 75 -14.32 -2.31 -10.34
C ASN A 75 -13.61 -1.32 -9.41
N LEU A 76 -14.33 -0.71 -8.47
CA LEU A 76 -13.80 0.29 -7.55
C LEU A 76 -13.76 -0.26 -6.12
N ILE A 77 -12.75 0.21 -5.39
CA ILE A 77 -12.60 -0.04 -3.95
C ILE A 77 -12.38 1.28 -3.23
N ARG A 78 -12.68 1.27 -1.93
CA ARG A 78 -12.31 2.29 -0.96
C ARG A 78 -11.34 1.65 0.02
N LEU A 79 -10.28 2.38 0.34
CA LEU A 79 -9.25 1.93 1.28
C LEU A 79 -9.37 2.73 2.57
N LYS A 80 -9.75 2.08 3.66
CA LYS A 80 -10.00 2.71 4.96
C LYS A 80 -8.83 2.49 5.90
N SER A 81 -8.30 3.58 6.44
CA SER A 81 -7.19 3.58 7.38
C SER A 81 -7.63 3.10 8.77
N CYS A 82 -6.65 2.87 9.64
CA CYS A 82 -6.89 2.57 11.05
C CYS A 82 -7.61 3.69 11.83
N HIS A 83 -7.70 4.90 11.26
CA HIS A 83 -8.41 6.04 11.84
C HIS A 83 -9.86 6.16 11.34
N GLY A 84 -10.35 5.18 10.58
CA GLY A 84 -11.70 5.21 10.00
C GLY A 84 -11.87 6.17 8.82
N LYS A 85 -10.78 6.76 8.32
CA LYS A 85 -10.75 7.68 7.18
C LYS A 85 -10.34 6.96 5.90
N TYR A 86 -10.66 7.53 4.75
CA TYR A 86 -10.38 6.91 3.45
C TYR A 86 -9.17 7.51 2.77
N LEU A 87 -8.43 6.68 2.05
CA LEU A 87 -7.37 7.11 1.14
C LEU A 87 -7.99 7.98 0.03
N LYS A 88 -7.68 9.27 0.03
CA LYS A 88 -8.28 10.28 -0.85
C LYS A 88 -7.25 10.84 -1.82
N ALA A 89 -7.60 10.86 -3.10
CA ALA A 89 -6.91 11.60 -4.15
C ALA A 89 -7.40 13.06 -4.16
N SER A 90 -6.59 13.99 -3.66
CA SER A 90 -6.94 15.42 -3.61
C SER A 90 -6.53 16.13 -4.90
N ASP A 91 -7.28 17.13 -5.33
CA ASP A 91 -6.88 17.99 -6.45
C ASP A 91 -5.79 19.02 -6.06
N GLU A 92 -5.38 19.04 -4.79
CA GLU A 92 -4.33 19.94 -4.31
C GLU A 92 -2.94 19.50 -4.83
N PRO A 93 -2.17 20.39 -5.49
CA PRO A 93 -0.81 20.08 -5.92
C PRO A 93 0.10 19.80 -4.71
N PHE A 94 1.00 18.83 -4.84
CA PHE A 94 1.87 18.46 -3.71
C PHE A 94 2.95 19.52 -3.42
N LEU A 95 3.70 19.91 -4.44
CA LEU A 95 4.77 20.92 -4.35
C LEU A 95 4.82 21.73 -5.63
N LEU A 96 5.03 23.05 -5.49
CA LEU A 96 5.16 23.96 -6.62
C LEU A 96 6.30 23.52 -7.55
N GLY A 97 6.01 23.42 -8.85
CA GLY A 97 7.00 23.03 -9.87
C GLY A 97 7.33 21.53 -9.92
N MET A 98 6.72 20.69 -9.06
CA MET A 98 6.83 19.23 -9.13
C MET A 98 5.51 18.62 -9.64
N THR A 99 5.58 17.37 -10.13
CA THR A 99 4.39 16.67 -10.64
C THR A 99 3.68 15.88 -9.53
N GLY A 100 2.36 15.77 -9.67
CA GLY A 100 1.49 14.98 -8.80
C GLY A 100 0.76 15.81 -7.75
N ASN A 101 -0.44 15.36 -7.45
CA ASN A 101 -1.30 15.95 -6.42
C ASN A 101 -1.24 15.12 -5.14
N LYS A 102 -1.69 15.72 -4.03
CA LYS A 102 -1.64 15.10 -2.71
C LYS A 102 -2.56 13.88 -2.61
N VAL A 103 -2.09 12.90 -1.85
CA VAL A 103 -2.92 11.82 -1.33
C VAL A 103 -2.99 11.97 0.18
N LEU A 104 -4.21 12.00 0.69
CA LEU A 104 -4.52 12.26 2.10
C LEU A 104 -5.42 11.15 2.65
N GLN A 105 -5.64 11.16 3.96
CA GLN A 105 -6.74 10.43 4.56
C GLN A 105 -7.82 11.42 4.98
N ALA A 106 -9.07 11.18 4.59
CA ALA A 106 -10.19 12.06 4.89
C ALA A 106 -11.51 11.30 4.97
N MET A 107 -12.49 11.91 5.63
CA MET A 107 -13.88 11.46 5.52
C MET A 107 -14.43 11.79 4.11
N PRO A 108 -15.36 10.98 3.58
CA PRO A 108 -16.03 11.31 2.32
C PRO A 108 -16.78 12.63 2.47
N VAL A 109 -16.70 13.48 1.44
CA VAL A 109 -17.41 14.76 1.42
C VAL A 109 -18.91 14.56 1.12
N SER A 110 -19.25 13.50 0.41
CA SER A 110 -20.61 13.08 0.08
C SER A 110 -20.65 11.56 -0.19
N GLU A 111 -21.85 10.99 -0.31
CA GLU A 111 -22.04 9.55 -0.59
C GLU A 111 -21.39 9.10 -1.91
N ASN A 112 -21.30 9.99 -2.90
CA ASN A 112 -20.69 9.74 -4.21
C ASN A 112 -19.31 10.39 -4.35
N ASP A 113 -18.55 10.52 -3.27
CA ASP A 113 -17.21 11.11 -3.30
C ASP A 113 -16.20 10.21 -4.06
N SER A 114 -16.14 10.39 -5.38
CA SER A 114 -15.23 9.61 -6.22
C SER A 114 -13.74 9.85 -5.97
N SER A 115 -13.37 10.83 -5.13
CA SER A 115 -11.97 11.08 -4.77
C SER A 115 -11.39 10.04 -3.81
N ILE A 116 -12.25 9.26 -3.14
CA ILE A 116 -11.83 8.15 -2.26
C ILE A 116 -11.89 6.77 -2.93
N GLU A 117 -12.30 6.74 -4.20
CA GLU A 117 -12.50 5.52 -4.98
C GLU A 117 -11.29 5.25 -5.87
N TRP A 118 -10.82 4.00 -5.82
CA TRP A 118 -9.64 3.55 -6.55
C TRP A 118 -10.01 2.33 -7.40
N GLU A 119 -9.59 2.33 -8.65
CA GLU A 119 -9.69 1.18 -9.56
C GLU A 119 -8.41 0.33 -9.43
N PRO A 120 -8.48 -0.88 -8.86
CA PRO A 120 -7.34 -1.79 -8.77
C PRO A 120 -7.01 -2.37 -10.15
N ARG A 121 -5.73 -2.33 -10.54
CA ARG A 121 -5.24 -2.89 -11.81
C ARG A 121 -4.00 -3.74 -11.59
N LYS A 122 -4.11 -5.02 -11.90
CA LYS A 122 -2.99 -5.96 -11.81
C LYS A 122 -1.99 -5.73 -12.94
N ASP A 123 -0.71 -5.70 -12.59
CA ASP A 123 0.42 -5.63 -13.52
C ASP A 123 1.47 -6.67 -13.11
N GLY A 124 1.36 -7.88 -13.67
CA GLY A 124 2.13 -9.04 -13.24
C GLY A 124 1.83 -9.40 -11.78
N VAL A 125 2.86 -9.29 -10.93
CA VAL A 125 2.77 -9.53 -9.48
C VAL A 125 2.39 -8.27 -8.69
N TYR A 126 2.38 -7.11 -9.34
CA TYR A 126 2.11 -5.82 -8.72
C TYR A 126 0.68 -5.36 -8.96
N LEU A 127 0.29 -4.37 -8.17
CA LEU A 127 -0.96 -3.65 -8.20
C LEU A 127 -0.69 -2.19 -8.52
N LYS A 128 -1.53 -1.63 -9.40
CA LYS A 128 -1.68 -0.19 -9.61
C LYS A 128 -3.04 0.21 -9.08
N LEU A 129 -3.10 1.34 -8.38
CA LEU A 129 -4.35 1.93 -7.91
C LEU A 129 -4.62 3.20 -8.72
N ARG A 130 -5.66 3.17 -9.56
CA ARG A 130 -5.98 4.23 -10.50
C ARG A 130 -7.13 5.09 -9.98
N THR A 131 -7.02 6.41 -10.08
CA THR A 131 -8.11 7.35 -9.80
C THR A 131 -9.08 7.43 -10.97
N LYS A 132 -10.30 7.93 -10.74
CA LYS A 132 -11.25 8.25 -11.80
C LYS A 132 -10.68 9.18 -12.89
N SER A 133 -9.81 10.11 -12.50
CA SER A 133 -9.13 11.05 -13.42
C SER A 133 -8.01 10.42 -14.27
N GLY A 134 -7.66 9.15 -14.05
CA GLY A 134 -6.62 8.48 -14.83
C GLY A 134 -5.23 8.47 -14.21
N ASN A 135 -5.07 9.10 -13.04
CA ASN A 135 -3.80 9.12 -12.31
C ASN A 135 -3.62 7.83 -11.51
N TYR A 136 -2.39 7.57 -11.07
CA TYR A 136 -2.05 6.39 -10.27
C TYR A 136 -1.45 6.78 -8.93
N LEU A 137 -1.78 6.01 -7.88
CA LEU A 137 -1.13 6.12 -6.58
C LEU A 137 0.38 5.89 -6.73
N ARG A 138 1.18 6.86 -6.28
CA ARG A 138 2.63 6.89 -6.45
C ARG A 138 3.33 7.04 -5.10
N GLY A 139 4.22 6.12 -4.78
CA GLY A 139 5.15 6.23 -3.66
C GLY A 139 6.39 7.02 -4.09
N ASN A 140 6.64 8.18 -3.48
CA ASN A 140 7.77 9.03 -3.83
C ASN A 140 9.07 8.68 -3.12
N GLY A 141 10.14 8.51 -3.90
CA GLY A 141 11.52 8.44 -3.43
C GLY A 141 12.18 9.82 -3.36
N GLY A 142 13.51 9.85 -3.46
CA GLY A 142 14.27 11.10 -3.62
C GLY A 142 14.64 11.83 -2.33
N THR A 143 14.95 13.11 -2.43
CA THR A 143 15.32 13.98 -1.29
C THR A 143 14.09 14.61 -0.63
N PRO A 144 14.19 15.01 0.65
CA PRO A 144 13.19 15.90 1.24
C PRO A 144 13.04 17.18 0.38
N PRO A 145 11.83 17.77 0.29
CA PRO A 145 10.58 17.42 1.00
C PRO A 145 9.79 16.25 0.37
N TRP A 146 10.19 15.74 -0.79
CA TRP A 146 9.46 14.71 -1.56
C TRP A 146 9.60 13.29 -1.01
N ARG A 147 10.73 13.03 -0.34
CA ARG A 147 11.04 11.72 0.24
C ARG A 147 9.90 11.19 1.11
N ASN A 148 9.50 9.95 0.88
CA ASN A 148 8.49 9.22 1.66
C ASN A 148 7.09 9.86 1.60
N THR A 149 6.80 10.73 0.66
CA THR A 149 5.43 11.20 0.43
C THR A 149 4.70 10.28 -0.53
N VAL A 150 3.39 10.45 -0.60
CA VAL A 150 2.51 9.73 -1.50
C VAL A 150 1.70 10.75 -2.26
N THR A 151 1.64 10.57 -3.57
CA THR A 151 0.91 11.46 -4.50
C THR A 151 0.12 10.61 -5.47
N HIS A 152 -0.79 11.20 -6.22
CA HIS A 152 -1.30 10.57 -7.44
C HIS A 152 -0.87 11.36 -8.66
N ASP A 153 -0.41 10.66 -9.68
CA ASP A 153 0.14 11.27 -10.89
C ASP A 153 0.06 10.32 -12.09
N LEU A 154 0.17 10.87 -13.29
CA LEU A 154 0.41 10.10 -14.50
C LEU A 154 1.92 9.94 -14.66
N PRO A 155 2.46 8.70 -14.62
CA PRO A 155 3.90 8.52 -14.76
C PRO A 155 4.32 8.92 -16.18
N SER A 156 4.98 10.07 -16.29
CA SER A 156 5.38 10.66 -17.58
C SER A 156 6.79 10.24 -18.02
N ARG A 157 7.60 9.70 -17.12
CA ARG A 157 9.00 9.32 -17.36
C ARG A 157 9.21 7.84 -17.08
N THR A 158 10.08 7.19 -17.85
CA THR A 158 10.42 5.77 -17.68
C THR A 158 10.92 5.46 -16.26
N ALA A 159 11.74 6.34 -15.67
CA ALA A 159 12.32 6.14 -14.34
C ALA A 159 11.30 6.17 -13.18
N THR A 160 10.11 6.71 -13.39
CA THR A 160 9.06 6.81 -12.35
C THR A 160 7.91 5.83 -12.58
N GLN A 161 7.97 5.00 -13.63
CA GLN A 161 6.93 4.00 -13.91
C GLN A 161 6.83 2.96 -12.80
N GLU A 162 7.94 2.58 -12.18
CA GLU A 162 7.96 1.62 -11.08
C GLU A 162 7.39 2.20 -9.77
N TRP A 163 7.29 3.53 -9.66
CA TRP A 163 6.88 4.20 -8.42
C TRP A 163 5.37 4.11 -8.17
N ILE A 164 4.61 3.72 -9.20
CA ILE A 164 3.16 3.46 -9.13
C ILE A 164 2.84 1.99 -8.90
N LEU A 165 3.86 1.13 -8.81
CA LEU A 165 3.71 -0.29 -8.53
C LEU A 165 3.71 -0.53 -7.02
N TRP A 166 2.69 -1.23 -6.57
CA TRP A 166 2.50 -1.64 -5.19
C TRP A 166 2.38 -3.15 -5.13
N GLU A 167 3.03 -3.77 -4.16
CA GLU A 167 2.83 -5.18 -3.84
C GLU A 167 1.77 -5.29 -2.74
N VAL A 168 0.84 -6.22 -2.93
CA VAL A 168 -0.22 -6.50 -1.96
C VAL A 168 0.32 -7.55 -0.99
N ASP A 169 0.57 -7.13 0.24
CA ASP A 169 0.94 -8.02 1.34
C ASP A 169 -0.33 -8.36 2.15
N MET A 170 -0.73 -9.63 2.05
CA MET A 170 -1.99 -10.20 2.55
C MET A 170 -1.79 -11.22 3.68
N ASP A 171 -0.73 -11.15 4.50
CA ASP A 171 -0.52 -12.10 5.62
C ASP A 171 -1.57 -11.94 6.76
N ILE A 172 -2.82 -12.26 6.45
CA ILE A 172 -4.03 -12.17 7.32
C ILE A 172 -3.94 -13.18 8.49
N THR A 173 -3.17 -14.25 8.33
CA THR A 173 -3.04 -15.34 9.30
C THR A 173 -2.33 -14.93 10.59
N ARG A 174 -1.48 -13.90 10.57
CA ARG A 174 -0.88 -13.31 11.78
C ARG A 174 -1.71 -12.16 12.37
N ASP A 175 -2.67 -11.62 11.62
CA ASP A 175 -3.38 -10.39 11.96
C ASP A 175 -4.84 -10.55 12.43
N ARG A 176 -5.36 -11.77 12.59
CA ARG A 176 -6.73 -11.98 13.11
C ARG A 176 -6.98 -11.35 14.49
N SER A 177 -5.97 -11.26 15.34
CA SER A 177 -6.05 -10.52 16.62
C SER A 177 -6.19 -9.01 16.42
N PHE A 178 -5.60 -8.47 15.35
CA PHE A 178 -5.61 -7.05 15.00
C PHE A 178 -6.94 -6.63 14.36
N LEU A 179 -7.50 -7.44 13.47
CA LEU A 179 -8.86 -7.21 12.93
C LEU A 179 -9.92 -7.14 14.03
N SER A 180 -9.73 -7.91 15.11
CA SER A 180 -10.60 -7.85 16.30
C SER A 180 -10.58 -6.46 16.98
N SER A 181 -9.44 -5.76 17.00
CA SER A 181 -9.34 -4.41 17.58
C SER A 181 -10.06 -3.34 16.76
N PHE A 182 -10.21 -3.54 15.44
CA PHE A 182 -10.96 -2.65 14.55
C PHE A 182 -12.48 -2.81 14.68
N SER A 183 -12.94 -4.00 15.08
CA SER A 183 -14.37 -4.28 15.25
C SER A 183 -14.96 -3.77 16.57
N ILE A 184 -14.13 -3.46 17.58
CA ILE A 184 -14.62 -3.04 18.91
C ILE A 184 -15.24 -1.62 18.89
N ASN A 185 -14.92 -0.80 17.89
CA ASN A 185 -15.41 0.58 17.82
C ASN A 185 -16.73 0.76 17.04
N SER A 186 -17.36 -0.33 16.56
CA SER A 186 -18.59 -0.26 15.76
C SER A 186 -19.88 -0.52 16.51
N SER A 187 -19.86 -0.66 17.85
CA SER A 187 -21.11 -0.75 18.62
C SER A 187 -21.59 0.66 19.01
N VAL A 188 -22.61 1.09 18.29
CA VAL A 188 -23.45 2.27 18.51
C VAL A 188 -23.87 2.37 19.98
N ALA A 189 -23.61 3.51 20.63
CA ALA A 189 -24.17 3.83 21.93
C ALA A 189 -25.47 4.62 21.72
N GLU A 190 -26.61 4.03 22.08
CA GLU A 190 -27.85 4.74 22.37
C GLU A 190 -27.89 5.05 23.88
N ASP A 191 -28.29 6.27 24.21
CA ASP A 191 -28.31 6.88 25.55
C ASP A 191 -29.18 6.12 26.58
N SER A 192 -28.68 6.00 27.82
CA SER A 192 -29.43 6.37 29.03
C SER A 192 -28.55 6.43 30.28
N GLU A 193 -28.87 7.40 31.14
CA GLU A 193 -28.14 7.81 32.35
C GLU A 193 -28.08 6.75 33.46
N GLY A 194 -26.95 6.75 34.19
CA GLY A 194 -26.96 6.43 35.63
C GLY A 194 -25.89 5.45 36.11
N SER A 195 -24.97 5.99 36.92
CA SER A 195 -24.29 5.36 38.07
C SER A 195 -22.78 5.14 37.95
N GLU A 196 -22.09 5.83 38.86
CA GLU A 196 -20.71 5.66 39.31
C GLU A 196 -20.52 4.29 40.00
N CYS A 197 -19.49 3.52 39.64
CA CYS A 197 -18.57 2.89 40.60
C CYS A 197 -17.36 2.20 39.93
N SER A 198 -16.18 2.64 40.37
CA SER A 198 -14.85 2.01 40.51
C SER A 198 -14.50 0.63 39.90
N GLU A 199 -13.36 0.66 39.19
CA GLU A 199 -12.23 -0.27 39.07
C GLU A 199 -12.35 -1.79 39.36
N THR A 200 -11.72 -2.51 38.41
CA THR A 200 -11.04 -3.81 38.46
C THR A 200 -11.81 -5.13 38.33
N SER A 201 -11.15 -6.03 37.57
CA SER A 201 -11.43 -7.47 37.38
C SER A 201 -12.44 -7.78 36.26
N MET A 202 -12.18 -8.65 35.27
CA MET A 202 -11.33 -9.83 35.24
C MET A 202 -10.75 -10.08 33.84
N LEU A 203 -9.46 -10.40 33.79
CA LEU A 203 -8.84 -11.14 32.70
C LEU A 203 -9.34 -12.60 32.77
N SER A 204 -10.01 -13.09 31.73
CA SER A 204 -10.22 -14.53 31.56
C SER A 204 -9.14 -15.12 30.66
N VAL A 205 -8.23 -15.82 31.34
CA VAL A 205 -7.21 -16.71 30.82
C VAL A 205 -7.88 -17.87 30.07
N ILE A 206 -7.51 -18.11 28.82
CA ILE A 206 -7.67 -19.43 28.20
C ILE A 206 -6.26 -19.99 27.99
N SER A 207 -5.84 -20.85 28.92
CA SER A 207 -4.69 -21.73 28.75
C SER A 207 -5.00 -22.72 27.64
N ILE A 208 -4.14 -22.81 26.63
CA ILE A 208 -4.15 -23.91 25.68
C ILE A 208 -2.83 -24.65 25.88
N ASP A 209 -2.90 -25.83 26.49
CA ASP A 209 -1.79 -26.75 26.61
C ASP A 209 -1.40 -27.22 25.19
N VAL A 210 -0.15 -26.95 24.81
CA VAL A 210 0.46 -27.50 23.58
C VAL A 210 1.22 -28.75 23.98
N GLU A 211 0.62 -29.91 23.73
CA GLU A 211 1.24 -31.22 23.91
C GLU A 211 2.24 -31.45 22.77
N ILE A 212 3.54 -31.39 23.10
CA ILE A 212 4.63 -31.69 22.18
C ILE A 212 4.88 -33.20 22.23
N ALA A 213 4.49 -33.90 21.17
CA ALA A 213 4.99 -35.24 20.87
C ALA A 213 5.71 -35.21 19.51
N SER A 214 7.05 -35.31 19.53
CA SER A 214 7.86 -35.60 18.34
C SER A 214 8.63 -36.90 18.55
N GLU A 215 8.00 -38.01 18.14
CA GLU A 215 8.70 -39.28 17.93
C GLU A 215 9.49 -39.21 16.62
N ARG A 216 10.79 -39.52 16.72
CA ARG A 216 11.67 -39.78 15.58
C ARG A 216 11.39 -41.18 15.04
N LYS A 217 11.30 -41.31 13.72
CA LYS A 217 11.77 -42.52 13.01
C LYS A 217 12.47 -42.10 11.72
N ASP A 218 13.73 -42.53 11.64
CA ASP A 218 14.54 -42.58 10.44
C ASP A 218 13.98 -43.64 9.49
N GLU A 219 14.01 -43.38 8.18
CA GLU A 219 14.45 -44.34 7.16
C GLU A 219 14.68 -43.67 5.81
N GLU A 220 15.74 -44.14 5.13
CA GLU A 220 16.31 -43.63 3.89
C GLU A 220 15.49 -43.94 2.63
N GLY A 221 15.69 -43.12 1.59
CA GLY A 221 15.84 -43.65 0.24
C GLY A 221 15.03 -43.02 -0.90
N SER A 222 15.78 -42.42 -1.83
CA SER A 222 15.53 -42.40 -3.28
C SER A 222 14.81 -41.19 -3.92
N GLY A 223 15.62 -40.31 -4.54
CA GLY A 223 15.54 -40.11 -5.99
C GLY A 223 14.70 -38.94 -6.54
N ASN A 224 15.42 -37.94 -7.07
CA ASN A 224 15.03 -37.01 -8.14
C ASN A 224 13.97 -35.92 -7.86
N SER A 225 14.43 -34.77 -7.39
CA SER A 225 13.92 -33.42 -7.74
C SER A 225 14.80 -32.36 -7.08
N LYS A 226 15.98 -32.05 -7.63
CA LYS A 226 16.86 -30.98 -7.09
C LYS A 226 17.37 -29.99 -8.14
N LYS A 227 16.84 -30.03 -9.37
CA LYS A 227 17.33 -29.17 -10.46
C LYS A 227 16.46 -27.94 -10.73
N SER A 228 15.23 -27.88 -10.22
CA SER A 228 14.34 -26.72 -10.38
C SER A 228 14.59 -25.61 -9.37
N ASP A 229 14.93 -25.98 -8.13
CA ASP A 229 14.89 -25.04 -7.00
C ASP A 229 16.19 -24.23 -6.88
N GLU A 230 17.33 -24.78 -7.32
CA GLU A 230 18.60 -24.05 -7.36
C GLU A 230 18.63 -22.99 -8.47
N ASP A 231 18.02 -23.27 -9.63
CA ASP A 231 17.94 -22.33 -10.75
C ASP A 231 17.06 -21.12 -10.42
N GLU A 232 16.01 -21.30 -9.60
CA GLU A 232 15.14 -20.22 -9.12
C GLU A 232 15.84 -19.35 -8.08
N ILE A 233 16.60 -19.94 -7.14
CA ILE A 233 17.39 -19.21 -6.14
C ILE A 233 18.51 -18.39 -6.80
N ILE A 234 19.19 -18.92 -7.83
CA ILE A 234 20.23 -18.19 -8.57
C ILE A 234 19.61 -17.02 -9.36
N LYS A 235 18.41 -17.19 -9.91
CA LYS A 235 17.68 -16.13 -10.63
C LYS A 235 17.21 -15.01 -9.69
N LEU A 236 16.69 -15.36 -8.51
CA LEU A 236 16.32 -14.39 -7.47
C LEU A 236 17.56 -13.66 -6.93
N GLY A 237 18.68 -14.35 -6.68
CA GLY A 237 19.95 -13.74 -6.30
C GLY A 237 20.51 -12.79 -7.36
N GLY A 238 20.37 -13.14 -8.65
CA GLY A 238 20.75 -12.28 -9.78
C GLY A 238 19.92 -10.99 -9.85
N GLN A 239 18.61 -11.07 -9.63
CA GLN A 239 17.73 -9.88 -9.63
C GLN A 239 17.99 -8.96 -8.44
N VAL A 240 18.23 -9.52 -7.26
CA VAL A 240 18.57 -8.74 -6.05
C VAL A 240 19.90 -8.01 -6.23
N THR A 241 20.90 -8.64 -6.85
CA THR A 241 22.23 -8.01 -7.07
C THR A 241 22.20 -6.94 -8.17
N GLU A 242 21.40 -7.10 -9.22
CA GLU A 242 21.17 -6.04 -10.22
C GLU A 242 20.42 -4.84 -9.63
N TYR A 243 19.40 -5.07 -8.80
CA TYR A 243 18.65 -4.03 -8.12
C TYR A 243 19.58 -3.15 -7.26
N GLN A 244 20.39 -3.78 -6.40
CA GLN A 244 21.37 -3.10 -5.55
C GLN A 244 22.43 -2.33 -6.37
N ARG A 245 22.80 -2.84 -7.57
CA ARG A 245 23.73 -2.15 -8.47
C ARG A 245 23.09 -0.94 -9.16
N ARG A 246 21.82 -1.01 -9.55
CA ARG A 246 21.08 0.11 -10.16
C ARG A 246 20.81 1.22 -9.15
N GLU A 247 20.50 0.86 -7.90
CA GLU A 247 20.32 1.83 -6.82
C GLU A 247 21.61 2.62 -6.56
N LYS A 248 22.76 1.94 -6.45
CA LYS A 248 24.08 2.60 -6.28
C LYS A 248 24.44 3.52 -7.45
N LYS A 249 24.13 3.12 -8.69
CA LYS A 249 24.34 3.96 -9.88
C LYS A 249 23.45 5.20 -9.88
N PHE A 250 22.20 5.07 -9.43
CA PHE A 250 21.27 6.20 -9.31
C PHE A 250 21.73 7.21 -8.25
N TRP A 251 22.13 6.76 -7.07
CA TRP A 251 22.68 7.62 -6.03
C TRP A 251 24.01 8.28 -6.44
N LEU A 252 24.89 7.54 -7.13
CA LEU A 252 26.13 8.09 -7.66
C LEU A 252 25.88 9.17 -8.72
N TRP A 253 24.87 8.96 -9.58
CA TRP A 253 24.47 9.95 -10.58
C TRP A 253 23.88 11.22 -9.94
N LEU A 254 23.04 11.08 -8.92
CA LEU A 254 22.52 12.23 -8.16
C LEU A 254 23.63 12.99 -7.43
N LEU A 255 24.61 12.29 -6.86
CA LEU A 255 25.75 12.91 -6.20
C LEU A 255 26.63 13.67 -7.22
N LEU A 256 26.85 13.09 -8.41
CA LEU A 256 27.52 13.77 -9.51
C LEU A 256 26.76 15.04 -9.94
N CYS A 257 25.45 14.96 -10.13
CA CYS A 257 24.63 16.12 -10.48
C CYS A 257 24.72 17.21 -9.41
N TRP A 258 24.71 16.85 -8.13
CA TRP A 258 24.84 17.81 -7.03
C TRP A 258 26.21 18.49 -7.01
N VAL A 259 27.29 17.73 -7.22
CA VAL A 259 28.66 18.28 -7.33
C VAL A 259 28.79 19.21 -8.53
N ILE A 260 28.27 18.81 -9.70
CA ILE A 260 28.32 19.62 -10.92
C ILE A 260 27.51 20.92 -10.75
N CYS A 261 26.29 20.84 -10.22
CA CYS A 261 25.50 22.04 -9.92
C CYS A 261 26.20 22.95 -8.92
N GLY A 262 26.80 22.40 -7.85
CA GLY A 262 27.58 23.17 -6.88
C GLY A 262 28.78 23.86 -7.52
N LEU A 263 29.51 23.17 -8.40
CA LEU A 263 30.67 23.73 -9.11
C LEU A 263 30.25 24.86 -10.07
N LEU A 264 29.13 24.69 -10.78
CA LEU A 264 28.59 25.72 -11.67
C LEU A 264 28.15 26.96 -10.89
N ILE A 265 27.51 26.78 -9.73
CA ILE A 265 27.14 27.89 -8.83
C ILE A 265 28.41 28.60 -8.33
N PHE A 266 29.44 27.85 -7.92
CA PHE A 266 30.70 28.42 -7.45
C PHE A 266 31.44 29.22 -8.54
N LEU A 267 31.49 28.68 -9.77
CA LEU A 267 32.09 29.37 -10.92
C LEU A 267 31.31 30.63 -11.30
N PHE A 268 29.98 30.57 -11.24
CA PHE A 268 29.11 31.73 -11.48
C PHE A 268 29.34 32.84 -10.44
N LEU A 269 29.37 32.48 -9.15
CA LEU A 269 29.65 33.43 -8.07
C LEU A 269 31.07 34.02 -8.16
N SER A 270 32.06 33.21 -8.54
CA SER A 270 33.44 33.66 -8.74
C SER A 270 33.54 34.66 -9.89
N SER A 271 32.85 34.41 -11.01
CA SER A 271 32.81 35.33 -12.15
C SER A 271 32.12 36.66 -11.83
N VAL A 272 31.07 36.64 -11.00
CA VAL A 272 30.39 37.86 -10.55
C VAL A 272 31.29 38.67 -9.62
N MET A 273 32.04 38.02 -8.73
CA MET A 273 32.98 38.70 -7.82
C MET A 273 34.24 39.23 -8.51
N SER A 274 34.70 38.61 -9.61
CA SER A 274 35.84 39.10 -10.39
C SER A 274 35.48 40.26 -11.34
N GLY A 275 34.20 40.49 -11.61
CA GLY A 275 33.72 41.56 -12.49
C GLY A 275 33.56 42.93 -11.82
N SER A 276 33.84 43.07 -10.52
CA SER A 276 33.61 44.30 -9.75
C SER A 276 34.87 45.12 -9.44
N THR A 277 36.00 44.83 -10.10
CA THR A 277 37.25 45.60 -9.94
C THR A 277 37.78 46.07 -11.28
N THR A 278 37.11 47.05 -11.88
CA THR A 278 37.70 48.00 -12.84
C THR A 278 36.94 49.31 -12.71
N GLU A 279 37.41 50.16 -11.78
CA GLU A 279 37.37 51.62 -11.91
C GLU A 279 38.79 52.09 -12.24
#